data_AF-A0A920EJW1-F1
#
_entry.id   AF-A0A920EJW1-F1
#
_cell.length_a   1.000
_cell.length_b   1.000
_cell.length_c   1.000
_cell.angle_alpha   90.00
_cell.angle_beta   90.00
_cell.angle_gamma   90.00
#
_symmetry.space_group_name_H-M   'P 1'
#
loop_
_entity.id
_entity.type
_entity.pdbx_description
1 polymer ?
#
loop_
_entity_poly.entity_id
_entity_poly.type
_entity_poly.pdbx_seq_one_letter_code
_entity_poly.pdbx_strand_id
1 'polypeptide(L)'
;MNGDEEHAKKVIAHVSTNVAPQWGVRPSTHAIIEKLYEGFIEKFNAHLTQYPYLLGGKPCLGDFGLMCPLYGHLGRDPVPHRLLQMRGPWVHRWVERMNRPEPDTGSTLTYHTVSCRTMRYRKQSSSC
;
A
#
# COMPACT_ATOMS: atom_id res chain seq x y z
N MET A 1 -13.05 -15.38 29.03
CA MET A 1 -13.34 -15.03 27.62
C MET A 1 -14.01 -13.65 27.45
N ASN A 2 -14.69 -13.06 28.45
CA ASN A 2 -15.34 -11.74 28.30
C ASN A 2 -14.38 -10.52 28.47
N GLY A 3 -13.23 -10.70 29.11
CA GLY A 3 -12.28 -9.61 29.39
C GLY A 3 -11.56 -9.09 28.14
N ASP A 4 -11.27 -9.97 27.18
CA ASP A 4 -10.55 -9.61 25.95
C ASP A 4 -11.44 -8.79 25.00
N GLU A 5 -12.74 -9.10 24.94
CA GLU A 5 -13.71 -8.36 24.13
C GLU A 5 -13.98 -6.95 24.69
N GLU A 6 -14.16 -6.85 26.01
CA GLU A 6 -14.28 -5.57 26.73
C GLU A 6 -13.06 -4.68 26.51
N HIS A 7 -11.86 -5.26 26.58
CA HIS A 7 -10.62 -4.55 26.33
C HIS A 7 -10.51 -4.10 24.87
N ALA A 8 -10.83 -4.97 23.90
CA ALA A 8 -10.83 -4.64 22.49
C ALA A 8 -11.77 -3.47 22.16
N LYS A 9 -12.99 -3.47 22.73
CA LYS A 9 -13.95 -2.36 22.57
C LYS A 9 -13.39 -1.05 23.11
N LYS A 10 -12.72 -1.07 24.27
CA LYS A 10 -12.08 0.13 24.86
C LYS A 10 -10.96 0.67 23.97
N VAL A 11 -10.13 -0.21 23.40
CA VAL A 11 -9.06 0.19 22.47
C VAL A 11 -9.65 0.81 21.20
N ILE A 12 -10.64 0.17 20.58
CA ILE A 12 -11.32 0.70 19.37
C ILE A 12 -11.95 2.07 19.68
N ALA A 13 -12.65 2.20 20.82
CA ALA A 13 -13.23 3.46 21.25
C ALA A 13 -12.16 4.55 21.42
N HIS A 14 -11.03 4.24 22.06
CA HIS A 14 -9.92 5.18 22.23
C HIS A 14 -9.32 5.63 20.89
N VAL A 15 -9.09 4.70 19.95
CA VAL A 15 -8.57 5.01 18.61
C VAL A 15 -9.54 5.93 17.86
N SER A 16 -10.84 5.61 17.87
CA SER A 16 -11.85 6.39 17.16
C SER A 16 -12.08 7.78 17.74
N THR A 17 -12.00 7.94 19.05
CA THR A 17 -12.33 9.21 19.73
C THR A 17 -11.12 10.13 19.90
N ASN A 18 -9.91 9.59 20.09
CA ASN A 18 -8.72 10.39 20.39
C ASN A 18 -7.72 10.41 19.21
N VAL A 19 -7.34 9.23 18.71
CA VAL A 19 -6.24 9.11 17.74
C VAL A 19 -6.66 9.58 16.34
N ALA A 20 -7.79 9.07 15.83
CA ALA A 20 -8.24 9.39 14.48
C ALA A 20 -8.48 10.90 14.25
N PRO A 21 -9.13 11.65 15.18
CA PRO A 21 -9.30 13.09 15.02
C PRO A 21 -8.00 13.90 15.10
N GLN A 22 -6.98 13.43 15.84
CA GLN A 22 -5.65 14.04 15.88
C GLN A 22 -4.91 13.89 14.56
N TRP A 23 -5.14 12.79 13.84
CA TRP A 23 -4.63 12.57 12.48
C TRP A 23 -5.49 13.22 11.39
N GLY A 24 -6.51 14.00 11.79
CA GLY A 24 -7.36 14.73 10.86
C GLY A 24 -8.45 13.88 10.22
N VAL A 25 -8.68 12.64 10.68
CA VAL A 25 -9.85 11.83 10.28
C VAL A 25 -11.06 12.37 11.04
N ARG A 26 -11.82 13.25 10.38
CA ARG A 26 -12.99 13.94 10.93
C ARG A 26 -14.15 13.83 9.94
N PRO A 27 -15.40 13.94 10.40
CA PRO A 27 -16.55 13.95 9.48
C PRO A 27 -16.44 15.02 8.38
N SER A 28 -15.84 16.18 8.70
CA SER A 28 -15.64 17.27 7.74
C SER A 28 -14.59 16.98 6.67
N THR A 29 -13.58 16.15 6.96
CA THR A 29 -12.49 15.81 6.03
C THR A 29 -12.76 14.54 5.23
N HIS A 30 -13.73 13.73 5.65
CA HIS A 30 -14.03 12.45 5.03
C HIS A 30 -14.28 12.56 3.52
N ALA A 31 -15.21 13.42 3.10
CA ALA A 31 -15.59 13.53 1.69
C ALA A 31 -14.43 14.01 0.79
N ILE A 32 -13.58 14.91 1.29
CA ILE A 32 -12.43 15.42 0.51
C ILE A 32 -11.32 14.36 0.42
N ILE A 33 -11.08 13.58 1.48
CA ILE A 33 -10.09 12.49 1.48
C ILE A 33 -10.49 11.41 0.47
N GLU A 34 -11.75 10.97 0.49
CA GLU A 34 -12.26 9.97 -0.45
C GLU A 34 -12.14 10.46 -1.90
N LYS A 35 -12.55 11.71 -2.18
CA LYS A 35 -12.45 12.28 -3.53
C LYS A 35 -11.00 12.38 -4.02
N LEU A 36 -10.07 12.78 -3.14
CA LEU A 36 -8.64 12.86 -3.49
C LEU A 36 -8.07 11.47 -3.75
N TYR A 37 -8.45 10.48 -2.95
CA TYR A 37 -8.00 9.11 -3.13
C TYR A 37 -8.51 8.50 -4.43
N GLU A 38 -9.81 8.61 -4.71
CA GLU A 38 -10.41 8.15 -5.97
C GLU A 38 -9.74 8.82 -7.18
N GLY A 39 -9.58 10.15 -7.16
CA GLY A 39 -8.94 10.88 -8.24
C GLY A 39 -7.46 10.54 -8.42
N PHE A 40 -6.75 10.22 -7.34
CA PHE A 40 -5.38 9.70 -7.42
C PHE A 40 -5.35 8.33 -8.11
N ILE A 41 -6.21 7.40 -7.68
CA ILE A 41 -6.26 6.05 -8.25
C ILE A 41 -6.59 6.11 -9.74
N GLU A 42 -7.55 6.92 -10.16
CA GLU A 42 -7.90 7.07 -11.58
C GLU A 42 -6.70 7.56 -12.41
N LYS A 43 -6.01 8.60 -11.96
CA LYS A 43 -4.85 9.18 -12.67
C LYS A 43 -3.67 8.22 -12.69
N PHE A 44 -3.36 7.59 -11.57
CA PHE A 44 -2.24 6.66 -11.49
C PHE A 44 -2.52 5.38 -12.27
N ASN A 45 -3.75 4.88 -12.24
CA ASN A 45 -4.18 3.76 -13.06
C ASN A 45 -4.03 4.07 -14.56
N ALA A 46 -4.45 5.26 -14.99
CA ALA A 46 -4.27 5.71 -16.37
C ALA A 46 -2.78 5.80 -16.76
N HIS A 47 -1.92 6.35 -15.89
CA HIS A 47 -0.47 6.39 -16.10
C HIS A 47 0.12 4.99 -16.28
N LEU A 48 -0.29 4.04 -15.44
CA LEU A 48 0.21 2.67 -15.45
C LEU A 48 -0.22 1.85 -16.67
N THR A 49 -1.15 2.35 -17.49
CA THR A 49 -1.46 1.76 -18.80
C THR A 49 -0.35 1.98 -19.81
N GLN A 50 0.41 3.06 -19.67
CA GLN A 50 1.48 3.45 -20.61
C GLN A 50 2.86 3.11 -20.06
N TYR A 51 3.06 3.28 -18.75
CA TYR A 51 4.34 3.08 -18.09
C TYR A 51 4.22 2.03 -16.98
N PRO A 52 5.10 1.04 -16.92
CA PRO A 52 5.01 0.01 -15.88
C PRO A 52 5.33 0.52 -14.47
N TYR A 53 5.97 1.69 -14.32
CA TYR A 53 6.32 2.31 -13.04
C TYR A 53 6.12 3.83 -13.06
N LEU A 54 6.23 4.48 -11.90
CA LEU A 54 5.96 5.92 -11.74
C LEU A 54 6.74 6.80 -12.73
N LEU A 55 8.02 6.50 -12.95
CA LEU A 55 8.89 7.29 -13.84
C LEU A 55 9.32 6.53 -15.12
N GLY A 56 8.61 5.47 -15.49
CA GLY A 56 8.83 4.78 -16.77
C GLY A 56 9.06 3.28 -16.64
N GLY A 57 10.14 2.79 -17.25
CA GLY A 57 10.38 1.34 -17.47
C GLY A 57 10.98 0.56 -16.31
N LYS A 58 11.43 1.23 -15.24
CA LYS A 58 12.09 0.61 -14.07
C LYS A 58 11.55 1.20 -12.77
N PRO A 59 11.51 0.44 -11.67
CA PRO A 59 11.07 0.95 -10.38
C PRO A 59 12.02 2.05 -9.90
N CYS A 60 11.47 3.12 -9.36
CA CYS A 60 12.23 4.26 -8.84
C CYS A 60 11.96 4.47 -7.34
N LEU A 61 12.70 5.39 -6.72
CA LEU A 61 12.52 5.74 -5.30
C LEU A 61 11.08 6.19 -5.00
N GLY A 62 10.42 6.84 -5.96
CA GLY A 62 9.01 7.23 -5.84
C GLY A 62 8.07 6.04 -5.76
N ASP A 63 8.31 4.97 -6.54
CA ASP A 63 7.51 3.74 -6.43
C ASP A 63 7.63 3.14 -5.02
N PHE A 64 8.83 3.11 -4.44
CA PHE A 64 9.02 2.61 -3.07
C PHE A 64 8.33 3.48 -2.01
N GLY A 65 8.32 4.80 -2.18
CA GLY A 65 7.60 5.72 -1.31
C GLY A 65 6.07 5.52 -1.37
N LEU A 66 5.54 5.31 -2.58
CA LEU A 66 4.11 5.08 -2.81
C LEU A 66 3.64 3.69 -2.35
N MET A 67 4.53 2.69 -2.35
CA MET A 67 4.19 1.34 -1.92
C MET A 67 3.81 1.25 -0.45
N CYS A 68 4.39 2.08 0.43
CA CYS A 68 4.09 2.06 1.86
C CYS A 68 2.57 2.28 2.14
N PRO A 69 1.94 3.38 1.71
CA PRO A 69 0.51 3.58 1.91
C PRO A 69 -0.36 2.67 1.03
N LEU A 70 0.02 2.44 -0.23
CA LEU A 70 -0.83 1.71 -1.18
C LEU A 70 -0.90 0.22 -0.91
N TYR A 71 0.16 -0.39 -0.39
CA TYR A 71 0.12 -1.80 -0.01
C TYR A 71 -0.27 -2.00 1.46
N GLY A 72 0.37 -1.28 2.38
CA GLY A 72 0.23 -1.51 3.82
C GLY A 72 -1.15 -1.17 4.36
N HIS A 73 -1.75 -0.08 3.87
CA HIS A 73 -3.04 0.41 4.35
C HIS A 73 -4.16 0.14 3.35
N LEU A 74 -3.93 0.38 2.06
CA LEU A 74 -5.04 0.37 1.09
C LEU A 74 -5.16 -0.94 0.31
N GLY A 75 -4.07 -1.68 0.18
CA GLY A 75 -3.99 -2.90 -0.61
C GLY A 75 -4.43 -4.16 0.15
N ARG A 76 -4.58 -4.09 1.47
CA ARG A 76 -4.97 -5.23 2.33
C ARG A 76 -6.29 -5.04 3.06
N ASP A 77 -6.73 -3.80 3.25
CA ASP A 77 -7.99 -3.51 3.93
C ASP A 77 -9.18 -3.83 3.00
N PRO A 78 -10.23 -4.52 3.49
CA PRO A 78 -11.30 -5.05 2.62
C PRO A 78 -11.99 -3.99 1.74
N VAL A 79 -12.20 -2.79 2.28
CA VAL A 79 -12.92 -1.69 1.60
C VAL A 79 -12.06 -1.04 0.51
N PRO A 80 -10.88 -0.46 0.80
CA PRO A 80 -10.04 0.14 -0.24
C PRO A 80 -9.47 -0.90 -1.21
N HIS A 81 -9.24 -2.15 -0.79
CA HIS A 81 -8.81 -3.22 -1.69
C HIS A 81 -9.87 -3.47 -2.79
N ARG A 82 -11.16 -3.51 -2.42
CA ARG A 82 -12.25 -3.62 -3.39
C ARG A 82 -12.28 -2.42 -4.34
N LEU A 83 -12.01 -1.21 -3.85
CA LEU A 83 -11.93 -0.02 -4.70
C LEU A 83 -10.80 -0.15 -5.74
N LEU A 84 -9.62 -0.63 -5.32
CA LEU A 84 -8.49 -0.88 -6.23
C LEU A 84 -8.85 -1.93 -7.29
N GLN A 85 -9.51 -3.01 -6.92
CA GLN A 85 -9.95 -4.04 -7.87
C GLN A 85 -10.94 -3.50 -8.90
N MET A 86 -11.89 -2.66 -8.48
CA MET A 86 -12.96 -2.15 -9.34
C MET A 86 -12.53 -0.98 -10.22
N ARG A 87 -11.72 -0.05 -9.69
CA ARG A 87 -11.39 1.21 -10.37
C ARG A 87 -9.91 1.34 -10.76
N GLY A 88 -9.02 0.59 -10.14
CA GLY A 88 -7.57 0.70 -10.31
C GLY A 88 -6.86 -0.62 -10.65
N PRO A 89 -7.31 -1.42 -11.63
CA PRO A 89 -6.72 -2.74 -11.91
C PRO A 89 -5.23 -2.69 -12.25
N TRP A 90 -4.74 -1.62 -12.88
CA TRP A 90 -3.31 -1.45 -13.17
C TRP A 90 -2.51 -1.06 -11.93
N VAL A 91 -3.10 -0.25 -11.05
CA VAL A 91 -2.51 0.04 -9.73
C VAL A 91 -2.41 -1.25 -8.91
N HIS A 92 -3.45 -2.08 -8.91
CA HIS A 92 -3.43 -3.37 -8.22
C HIS A 92 -2.30 -4.28 -8.75
N ARG A 93 -2.16 -4.42 -10.07
CA ARG A 93 -1.05 -5.19 -10.69
C ARG A 93 0.32 -4.59 -10.38
N TRP A 94 0.43 -3.28 -10.34
CA TRP A 94 1.67 -2.59 -9.95
C TRP A 94 2.03 -2.87 -8.49
N VAL A 95 1.05 -2.86 -7.57
CA VAL A 95 1.25 -3.24 -6.15
C VAL A 95 1.74 -4.69 -6.04
N GLU A 96 1.14 -5.60 -6.78
CA GLU A 96 1.58 -7.01 -6.82
C GLU A 96 3.01 -7.11 -7.34
N ARG A 97 3.32 -6.44 -8.46
CA ARG A 97 4.66 -6.43 -9.06
C ARG A 97 5.73 -5.91 -8.09
N MET A 98 5.48 -4.77 -7.45
CA MET A 98 6.42 -4.17 -6.50
C MET A 98 6.64 -5.01 -5.24
N ASN A 99 5.70 -5.91 -4.90
CA ASN A 99 5.83 -6.85 -3.79
C ASN A 99 6.51 -8.18 -4.16
N ARG A 100 6.78 -8.43 -5.45
CA ARG A 100 7.47 -9.65 -5.87
C ARG A 100 8.94 -9.60 -5.47
N PRO A 101 9.49 -10.71 -4.92
CA PRO A 101 10.91 -10.79 -4.61
C PRO A 101 11.77 -10.93 -5.88
N GLU A 102 11.23 -11.52 -6.95
CA GLU A 102 11.91 -11.56 -8.24
C GLU A 102 11.68 -10.26 -9.04
N PRO A 103 12.73 -9.66 -9.62
CA PRO A 103 12.55 -8.57 -10.57
C PRO A 103 11.85 -9.11 -11.82
N ASP A 104 10.90 -8.32 -12.36
CA ASP A 104 10.21 -8.66 -13.62
C ASP A 104 11.27 -8.90 -14.72
N THR A 105 11.37 -10.15 -15.16
CA THR A 105 12.30 -10.61 -16.20
C THR A 105 11.89 -10.03 -17.55
N GLY A 106 12.32 -8.79 -17.83
CA GLY A 106 12.05 -8.13 -19.10
C GLY A 106 13.02 -7.00 -19.48
N SER A 107 13.92 -6.56 -18.59
CA SER A 107 14.95 -5.57 -18.95
C SER A 107 16.28 -5.84 -18.25
N THR A 108 16.92 -6.95 -18.61
CA THR A 108 18.38 -7.06 -18.43
C THR A 108 19.07 -6.22 -19.51
N LEU A 109 18.91 -4.91 -19.42
CA LEU A 109 19.87 -3.96 -19.97
C LEU A 109 20.52 -3.27 -18.77
N THR A 110 21.72 -3.77 -18.46
CA THR A 110 22.82 -3.17 -17.70
C THR A 110 22.77 -1.64 -17.83
N TYR A 111 22.92 -0.82 -16.79
CA TYR A 111 24.02 -0.78 -15.82
C TYR A 111 23.51 -0.26 -14.46
N HIS A 112 24.14 -0.72 -13.38
CA HIS A 112 23.89 -0.40 -11.97
C HIS A 112 22.62 -0.99 -11.34
N THR A 113 22.84 -2.15 -10.73
CA THR A 113 22.00 -2.86 -9.78
C THR A 113 21.47 -1.97 -8.66
N VAL A 114 20.15 -1.81 -8.56
CA VAL A 114 19.48 -1.74 -7.25
C VAL A 114 18.80 -3.08 -7.04
N SER A 115 19.61 -4.08 -6.68
CA SER A 115 19.07 -5.26 -6.00
C SER A 115 18.66 -4.77 -4.61
N CYS A 116 17.36 -4.52 -4.42
CA CYS A 116 16.79 -4.37 -3.10
C CYS A 116 16.86 -5.74 -2.42
N ARG A 117 18.03 -6.04 -1.87
CA ARG A 117 18.31 -7.23 -1.07
C ARG A 117 17.57 -7.05 0.26
N THR A 118 16.26 -7.32 0.21
CA THR A 118 15.40 -7.76 1.30
C THR A 118 15.81 -7.29 2.70
N MET A 119 15.09 -6.32 3.27
CA MET A 119 14.83 -6.30 4.72
C MET A 119 13.99 -7.54 5.09
N ARG A 120 14.58 -8.73 4.99
CA ARG A 120 14.09 -9.92 5.68
C ARG A 120 14.69 -9.87 7.09
N TYR A 121 13.86 -9.50 8.05
CA TYR A 121 14.08 -9.82 9.45
C TYR A 121 14.18 -11.34 9.54
N ARG A 122 15.40 -11.86 9.66
CA ARG A 122 15.71 -13.27 9.83
C ARG A 122 15.26 -13.69 11.22
N LYS A 123 14.01 -14.13 11.38
CA LYS A 123 13.71 -15.06 12.49
C LYS A 123 14.40 -16.37 12.13
N GLN A 124 15.59 -16.57 12.69
CA GLN A 124 16.21 -17.88 12.81
C GLN A 124 15.24 -18.78 13.57
N SER A 125 14.63 -19.72 12.87
CA SER A 125 14.18 -20.97 13.44
C SER A 125 15.41 -21.72 13.96
N SER A 126 15.71 -21.59 15.24
CA SER A 126 16.57 -22.52 15.96
C SER A 126 15.68 -23.67 16.43
N SER A 127 15.79 -24.81 15.73
CA SER A 127 15.37 -26.11 16.23
C SER A 127 16.59 -26.74 16.88
N CYS A 128 16.52 -26.91 18.20
CA CYS A 128 17.00 -28.06 18.96
C CYS A 128 15.93 -28.31 20.02
#